data_AF-A0A1G0GCR8-F1
#
_entry.id   AF-A0A1G0GCR8-F1
#
_cell.length_a   1.000
_cell.length_b   1.000
_cell.length_c   1.000
_cell.angle_alpha   90.00
_cell.angle_beta   90.00
_cell.angle_gamma   90.00
#
_symmetry.space_group_name_H-M   'P 1'
#
loop_
_entity.id
_entity.type
_entity.pdbx_description
1 polymer ?
#
loop_
_entity_poly.entity_id
_entity_poly.type
_entity_poly.pdbx_seq_one_letter_code
_entity_poly.pdbx_strand_id
1 'polypeptide(L)' 'MSVKFNNEIIELNNNSLLKVLIERGYHQAYYAVAVNQSFIPRALHEQTLLQQGDVIEIISPMQGG' A
#
# COMPACT_ATOMS: atom_id res chain seq x y z
N MET A 1 4.99 13.82 -2.03
CA MET A 1 3.52 13.98 -1.91
C MET A 1 3.09 13.18 -0.71
N SER A 2 2.17 13.72 0.09
CA SER A 2 1.73 13.05 1.31
C SER A 2 0.59 12.07 1.06
N VAL A 3 0.68 10.90 1.70
CA VAL A 3 -0.39 9.90 1.79
C VAL A 3 -0.54 9.44 3.24
N LYS A 4 -1.66 8.81 3.58
CA LYS A 4 -1.86 8.14 4.87
C LYS A 4 -1.63 6.64 4.69
N PHE A 5 -0.56 6.09 5.26
CA PHE A 5 -0.23 4.67 5.20
C PHE A 5 -0.38 4.04 6.59
N ASN A 6 -1.27 3.07 6.77
CA ASN A 6 -1.56 2.42 8.06
C ASN A 6 -1.67 3.42 9.24
N ASN A 7 -2.46 4.47 9.04
CA ASN A 7 -2.67 5.58 9.99
C ASN A 7 -1.52 6.57 10.20
N GLU A 8 -0.40 6.41 9.50
CA GLU A 8 0.72 7.35 9.53
C GLU A 8 0.72 8.25 8.27
N ILE A 9 0.92 9.56 8.42
CA ILE A 9 1.13 10.45 7.26
C ILE A 9 2.59 10.36 6.83
N ILE A 10 2.81 10.02 5.57
CA ILE A 10 4.15 9.83 5.01
C ILE A 10 4.34 10.63 3.74
N GLU A 11 5.55 11.11 3.52
CA GLU A 11 5.96 11.67 2.23
C GLU A 11 6.48 10.58 1.31
N LEU A 12 5.97 10.55 0.09
CA LEU A 12 6.39 9.62 -0.94
C LEU A 12 7.39 10.25 -1.91
N ASN A 13 8.43 9.48 -2.24
CA ASN A 13 9.40 9.78 -3.30
C ASN A 13 8.95 9.24 -4.66
N ASN A 14 8.02 8.28 -4.68
CA ASN A 14 7.46 7.67 -5.88
C ASN A 14 5.95 7.49 -5.72
N ASN A 15 5.20 7.56 -6.83
CA ASN A 15 3.75 7.38 -6.83
C ASN A 15 3.32 5.95 -7.16
N SER A 16 4.19 5.05 -7.60
CA SER A 16 3.84 3.64 -7.83
C SER A 16 3.58 2.93 -6.51
N LEU A 17 2.40 2.31 -6.38
CA LEU A 17 2.03 1.52 -5.21
C LEU A 17 3.06 0.43 -4.93
N LEU A 18 3.49 -0.32 -5.95
CA LEU A 18 4.49 -1.37 -5.79
C LEU A 18 5.80 -0.85 -5.20
N LYS A 19 6.31 0.29 -5.69
CA LYS A 19 7.57 0.86 -5.18
C LYS A 19 7.43 1.30 -3.74
N VAL A 20 6.33 1.95 -3.38
CA VAL A 20 6.06 2.35 -1.99
C VAL A 20 5.99 1.14 -1.07
N LEU A 21 5.33 0.06 -1.48
CA LEU A 21 5.28 -1.20 -0.71
C LEU A 21 6.69 -1.79 -0.50
N ILE A 22 7.50 -1.86 -1.55
CA ILE A 22 8.88 -2.36 -1.49
C ILE A 22 9.75 -1.50 -0.57
N GLU A 23 9.70 -0.17 -0.70
CA GLU A 23 10.43 0.76 0.16
C GLU A 23 10.06 0.62 1.64
N ARG A 24 8.82 0.19 1.92
CA ARG A 24 8.28 -0.04 3.26
C ARG A 24 8.50 -1.46 3.78
N GLY A 25 9.22 -2.30 3.06
CA GLY A 25 9.56 -3.66 3.48
C GLY A 25 8.53 -4.74 3.13
N TYR A 26 7.49 -4.39 2.35
CA TYR A 26 6.42 -5.31 1.96
C TYR A 26 6.80 -6.13 0.71
N HIS A 27 7.84 -6.95 0.82
CA HIS A 27 8.38 -7.75 -0.29
C HIS A 27 7.63 -9.08 -0.55
N GLN A 28 6.95 -9.64 0.46
CA GLN A 28 6.34 -10.98 0.41
C GLN A 28 4.82 -10.95 0.24
N ALA A 29 4.22 -12.08 -0.16
CA ALA A 29 2.82 -12.16 -0.62
C ALA A 29 1.75 -12.17 0.49
N TYR A 30 2.13 -12.16 1.77
CA TYR A 30 1.21 -12.44 2.87
C TYR A 30 0.45 -11.20 3.36
N TYR A 31 -0.04 -10.37 2.43
CA TYR A 31 -0.87 -9.22 2.74
C TYR A 31 -1.82 -8.88 1.59
N ALA A 32 -2.92 -8.23 1.92
CA ALA A 32 -3.76 -7.49 0.99
C ALA A 32 -3.51 -5.99 1.17
N VAL A 33 -3.73 -5.23 0.10
CA VAL A 33 -3.60 -3.76 0.11
C VAL A 33 -4.92 -3.15 -0.31
N ALA A 34 -5.41 -2.19 0.47
CA ALA A 34 -6.50 -1.33 0.08
C ALA A 34 -5.98 0.10 -0.13
N VAL A 35 -6.42 0.73 -1.21
CA VAL A 35 -6.23 2.16 -1.46
C VAL A 35 -7.61 2.80 -1.46
N ASN A 36 -7.83 3.79 -0.59
CA ASN A 36 -9.12 4.45 -0.40
C ASN A 36 -10.27 3.45 -0.18
N GLN A 37 -10.04 2.47 0.71
CA GLN A 37 -10.99 1.38 1.03
C GLN A 37 -11.28 0.40 -0.11
N SER A 38 -10.61 0.52 -1.26
CA SER A 38 -10.70 -0.42 -2.38
C SER A 38 -9.50 -1.34 -2.43
N PHE A 39 -9.74 -2.66 -2.40
CA PHE A 39 -8.66 -3.63 -2.54
C PHE A 39 -8.01 -3.55 -3.92
N ILE A 40 -6.68 -3.48 -3.94
CA ILE A 40 -5.89 -3.49 -5.17
C ILE A 40 -5.29 -4.88 -5.35
N PRO A 41 -5.72 -5.64 -6.39
CA PRO A 41 -5.11 -6.91 -6.74
C PRO A 41 -3.61 -6.76 -6.98
N ARG A 42 -2.82 -7.76 -6.56
CA ARG A 42 -1.36 -7.72 -6.68
C ARG A 42 -0.87 -7.47 -8.11
N ALA A 43 -1.55 -8.05 -9.10
CA ALA A 43 -1.24 -7.84 -10.52
C ALA A 43 -1.35 -6.38 -10.96
N LEU A 44 -2.08 -5.54 -10.21
CA LEU A 44 -2.27 -4.12 -10.50
C LEU A 44 -1.37 -3.21 -9.65
N HIS A 45 -0.58 -3.73 -8.70
CA HIS A 45 0.26 -2.90 -7.83
C HIS A 45 1.28 -2.06 -8.61
N GLU A 46 1.85 -2.62 -9.67
CA GLU A 46 2.81 -1.90 -10.52
C GLU A 46 2.14 -0.75 -11.31
N GLN A 47 0.91 -0.97 -11.76
CA GLN A 47 0.13 -0.04 -12.59
C GLN A 47 -0.64 1.00 -11.76
N THR A 48 -0.80 0.76 -10.46
CA THR A 48 -1.52 1.65 -9.56
C THR A 48 -0.62 2.81 -9.16
N LEU A 49 -1.01 4.01 -9.58
CA LEU A 49 -0.38 5.27 -9.15
C LEU A 49 -1.19 5.89 -8.02
N LEU A 50 -0.53 6.07 -6.88
CA LEU A 50 -1.00 6.80 -5.74
C LEU A 50 -1.09 8.29 -6.06
N GLN A 51 -2.02 8.95 -5.41
CA GLN A 51 -2.25 10.38 -5.49
C GLN A 51 -2.08 11.03 -4.12
N GLN A 52 -1.89 12.34 -4.11
CA GLN A 52 -1.81 13.09 -2.86
C GLN A 52 -3.11 12.92 -2.05
N GLY A 53 -2.94 12.60 -0.76
CA GLY A 53 -4.05 12.40 0.18
C GLY A 53 -4.63 10.99 0.19
N ASP A 54 -4.15 10.07 -0.67
CA ASP A 54 -4.62 8.68 -0.66
C ASP A 54 -4.42 8.01 0.70
N VAL A 55 -5.34 7.12 1.05
CA VAL A 55 -5.26 6.28 2.24
C VAL A 55 -4.91 4.87 1.82
N ILE A 56 -3.81 4.34 2.35
CA ILE A 56 -3.27 3.03 2.04
C ILE A 56 -3.32 2.20 3.32
N GLU A 57 -3.97 1.05 3.25
CA GLU A 57 -4.12 0.11 4.36
C GLU A 57 -3.54 -1.25 3.96
N ILE A 58 -2.66 -1.77 4.80
CA ILE A 58 -2.11 -3.12 4.66
C ILE A 58 -2.83 -4.04 5.62
N ILE A 59 -3.39 -5.10 5.06
CA ILE A 59 -4.16 -6.10 5.79
C ILE A 59 -3.40 -7.40 5.69
N SER A 60 -2.66 -7.73 6.75
CA SER A 60 -2.02 -9.04 6.89
C SER A 60 -3.02 -10.02 7.52
N PRO A 61 -3.03 -11.30 7.10
CA PRO A 61 -3.81 -12.31 7.80
C PRO A 61 -3.32 -12.37 9.25
N MET A 62 -4.24 -12.17 10.19
CA MET A 62 -3.97 -12.47 11.60
C MET A 62 -3.88 -14.00 11.68
N GLN A 63 -2.71 -14.55 12.01
CA GLN A 63 -2.54 -16.00 12.19
C GLN A 63 -3.62 -16.52 13.14
N GLY A 64 -4.61 -17.24 12.60
CA GLY A 64 -5.42 -18.19 13.37
C GLY A 64 -4.57 -19.45 13.58
N GLY A 65 -4.56 -19.95 14.81
CA GLY A 65 -3.68 -21.04 15.27
C GLY A 65 -3.78 -22.36 14.50
#